data_AF-A0A3B8PWA5-F1
#
_entry.id   AF-A0A3B8PWA5-F1
#
_cell.length_a   1.000
_cell.length_b   1.000
_cell.length_c   1.000
_cell.angle_alpha   90.00
_cell.angle_beta   90.00
_cell.angle_gamma   90.00
#
_symmetry.space_group_name_H-M   'P 1'
#
loop_
_entity.id
_entity.type
_entity.pdbx_description
1 polymer ?
#
loop_
_entity_poly.entity_id
_entity_poly.type
_entity_poly.pdbx_seq_one_letter_code
_entity_poly.pdbx_strand_id
1 'polypeptide(L)'
;MNERKSLSEALESANLPQEALLVIQGGVGRTTPEPEKLVKPKSPAVAKGNKSREPAEPVANMPTPTRGLVSLSVRVQSKLADHLLKVAFGRKLQRTAPFTQQDIVTEAVLQWLDRNGYAFGEE
;
A
#
# COMPACT_ATOMS: atom_id res chain seq x y z
N MET A 1 19.20 -39.05 -22.42
CA MET A 1 18.23 -38.93 -21.30
C MET A 1 18.80 -37.97 -20.28
N ASN A 2 18.18 -36.82 -20.02
CA ASN A 2 18.57 -35.94 -18.92
C ASN A 2 17.55 -36.12 -17.79
N GLU A 3 18.00 -36.70 -16.67
CA GLU A 3 17.21 -36.87 -15.46
C GLU A 3 16.87 -35.49 -14.89
N ARG A 4 15.57 -35.17 -14.85
CA ARG A 4 15.08 -33.96 -14.21
C ARG A 4 15.08 -34.21 -12.70
N LYS A 5 16.03 -33.63 -12.00
CA LYS A 5 16.12 -33.68 -10.53
C LYS A 5 14.88 -33.03 -9.92
N SER A 6 14.26 -33.71 -8.96
CA SER A 6 13.09 -33.22 -8.23
C SER A 6 13.49 -32.07 -7.31
N LEU A 7 12.59 -31.10 -7.11
CA LEU A 7 12.82 -29.91 -6.28
C LEU A 7 13.23 -30.27 -4.83
N SER A 8 12.77 -31.42 -4.32
CA SER A 8 13.15 -31.94 -3.01
C SER A 8 14.63 -32.32 -2.92
N GLU A 9 15.20 -32.87 -4.00
CA GLU A 9 16.61 -33.32 -4.06
C GLU A 9 17.58 -32.13 -4.06
N ALA A 10 17.16 -31.00 -4.64
CA ALA A 10 17.94 -29.76 -4.65
C ALA A 10 18.02 -29.05 -3.28
N LEU A 11 17.01 -29.24 -2.43
CA LEU A 11 17.00 -28.71 -1.07
C LEU A 11 17.82 -29.57 -0.11
N GLU A 12 17.90 -30.87 -0.34
CA GLU A 12 18.63 -31.82 0.50
C GLU A 12 20.15 -31.81 0.21
N SER A 13 20.56 -31.56 -1.04
CA SER A 13 21.97 -31.48 -1.43
C SER A 13 22.60 -30.10 -1.22
N ALA A 14 21.83 -29.10 -0.79
CA ALA A 14 22.37 -27.83 -0.36
C ALA A 14 22.99 -27.98 1.04
N ASN A 15 24.32 -27.98 1.11
CA ASN A 15 25.04 -27.89 2.38
C ASN A 15 24.74 -26.51 2.99
N LEU A 16 23.76 -26.46 3.90
CA LEU A 16 23.31 -25.22 4.53
C LEU A 16 24.37 -24.76 5.53
N PRO A 17 24.90 -23.53 5.43
CA PRO A 17 25.84 -23.00 6.40
C PRO A 17 25.17 -22.87 7.78
N GLN A 18 25.94 -23.08 8.85
CA GLN A 18 25.47 -23.09 10.24
C GLN A 18 24.62 -21.86 10.64
N GLU A 19 24.92 -20.70 10.03
CA GLU A 19 24.18 -19.44 10.16
C GLU A 19 22.70 -19.57 9.73
N ALA A 20 22.42 -20.32 8.66
CA ALA A 20 21.06 -20.53 8.15
C ALA A 20 20.24 -21.46 9.04
N LEU A 21 20.91 -22.45 9.68
CA LEU A 21 20.26 -23.33 10.64
C LEU A 21 19.86 -22.58 11.93
N LEU A 22 20.68 -21.61 12.37
CA LEU A 22 20.37 -20.75 13.51
C LEU A 22 19.14 -19.85 13.25
N VAL A 23 18.92 -19.41 12.02
CA VAL A 23 17.73 -18.62 11.63
C VAL A 23 16.46 -19.48 11.61
N ILE A 24 16.57 -20.77 11.24
CA ILE A 24 15.42 -21.68 11.19
C ILE A 24 15.03 -22.17 12.59
N GLN A 25 16.01 -22.43 13.47
CA GLN A 25 15.77 -22.89 14.85
C GLN A 25 15.48 -21.75 15.83
N GLY A 26 16.04 -20.56 15.60
CA GLY A 26 15.95 -19.39 16.48
C GLY A 26 14.84 -18.44 16.08
N GLY A 27 13.59 -18.84 16.25
CA GLY A 27 12.52 -17.86 16.36
C GLY A 27 12.80 -16.91 17.55
N VAL A 28 12.59 -15.61 17.30
CA VAL A 28 12.60 -14.48 18.25
C VAL A 28 13.97 -13.81 18.50
N GLY A 29 14.11 -12.60 17.98
CA GLY A 29 15.14 -11.65 18.42
C GLY A 29 15.19 -10.37 17.58
N ARG A 30 14.38 -9.36 17.95
CA ARG A 30 14.63 -7.97 17.53
C ARG A 30 16.06 -7.60 17.93
N THR A 31 16.92 -7.29 16.97
CA THR A 31 18.17 -6.58 17.25
C THR A 31 17.97 -5.10 16.97
N THR A 32 17.67 -4.36 18.04
CA THR A 32 17.93 -2.93 18.13
C THR A 32 19.45 -2.75 18.24
N PRO A 33 20.12 -1.94 17.40
CA PRO A 33 21.46 -1.49 17.72
C PRO A 33 21.39 -0.16 18.51
N GLU A 34 21.77 -0.21 19.79
CA GLU A 34 22.14 0.95 20.60
C GLU A 34 23.58 1.41 20.23
N PRO A 35 23.92 2.72 20.28
CA PRO A 35 25.11 3.24 19.63
C PRO A 35 26.29 3.43 20.59
N GLU A 36 27.47 2.90 20.25
CA GLU A 36 28.73 3.35 20.84
C GLU A 36 29.75 3.82 19.78
N LYS A 37 29.96 5.14 19.82
CA LYS A 37 31.20 5.91 19.59
C LYS A 37 32.04 5.71 18.32
N LEU A 38 31.85 6.69 17.43
CA LEU A 38 32.87 7.62 16.90
C LEU A 38 34.13 7.02 16.23
N VAL A 39 34.07 6.90 14.90
CA VAL A 39 35.24 7.15 14.04
C VAL A 39 34.79 7.93 12.80
N LYS A 40 35.19 9.20 12.68
CA LYS A 40 35.15 9.93 11.40
C LYS A 40 36.20 9.31 10.48
N PRO A 41 35.86 9.00 9.22
CA PRO A 41 36.55 9.73 8.15
C PRO A 41 35.66 10.09 6.94
N LYS A 42 36.04 11.22 6.32
CA LYS A 42 35.75 11.75 4.99
C LYS A 42 34.56 11.15 4.21
N SER A 43 33.56 12.00 4.01
CA SER A 43 32.51 11.87 3.00
C SER A 43 33.07 11.60 1.60
N PRO A 44 32.60 10.56 0.90
CA PRO A 44 32.51 10.59 -0.55
C PRO A 44 31.17 11.25 -0.92
N ALA A 45 31.27 12.34 -1.67
CA ALA A 45 30.16 12.93 -2.38
C ALA A 45 29.60 11.90 -3.37
N VAL A 46 28.37 11.45 -3.14
CA VAL A 46 27.61 10.69 -4.14
C VAL A 46 26.44 11.58 -4.56
N ALA A 47 26.59 12.15 -5.73
CA ALA A 47 25.56 12.88 -6.45
C ALA A 47 24.31 12.01 -6.58
N LYS A 48 23.24 12.39 -5.87
CA LYS A 48 21.89 11.95 -6.19
C LYS A 48 21.22 13.09 -6.95
N GLY A 49 21.04 12.88 -8.25
CA GLY A 49 20.32 13.79 -9.12
C GLY A 49 18.91 14.02 -8.59
N ASN A 50 18.70 15.16 -7.94
CA ASN A 50 17.37 15.70 -7.76
C ASN A 50 16.92 16.21 -9.13
N LYS A 51 15.95 15.51 -9.72
CA LYS A 51 15.14 16.05 -10.81
C LYS A 51 14.53 17.34 -10.28
N SER A 52 15.03 18.47 -10.79
CA SER A 52 14.48 19.79 -10.54
C SER A 52 12.99 19.75 -10.87
N ARG A 53 12.14 19.89 -9.85
CA ARG A 53 10.73 20.23 -10.06
C ARG A 53 10.64 21.72 -9.78
N GLU A 54 10.62 22.46 -10.87
CA GLU A 54 10.36 23.89 -10.95
C GLU A 54 9.13 24.24 -10.08
N PRO A 55 9.18 25.27 -9.23
CA PRO A 55 8.00 25.73 -8.50
C PRO A 55 7.01 26.33 -9.48
N ALA A 56 5.87 25.66 -9.68
CA ALA A 56 4.75 26.27 -10.39
C ALA A 56 4.20 27.45 -9.56
N GLU A 57 4.01 28.59 -10.23
CA GLU A 57 3.47 29.83 -9.68
C GLU A 57 2.10 29.64 -9.01
N PRO A 58 1.75 30.45 -7.99
CA PRO A 58 0.48 30.32 -7.28
C PRO A 58 -0.67 30.77 -8.17
N VAL A 59 -1.42 29.80 -8.71
CA VAL A 59 -2.67 30.06 -9.43
C VAL A 59 -3.68 30.64 -8.43
N ALA A 60 -4.30 31.75 -8.84
CA ALA A 60 -5.20 32.57 -8.07
C ALA A 60 -6.23 31.76 -7.26
N ASN A 61 -6.34 32.13 -5.98
CA ASN A 61 -7.22 31.55 -4.98
C ASN A 61 -8.67 31.94 -5.27
N MET A 62 -9.37 31.17 -6.12
CA MET A 62 -10.83 31.17 -6.10
C MET A 62 -11.29 30.47 -4.81
N PRO A 63 -12.28 31.00 -4.07
CA PRO A 63 -12.90 30.27 -2.98
C PRO A 63 -13.72 29.12 -3.58
N THR A 64 -13.02 28.04 -3.91
CA THR A 64 -13.66 26.74 -4.08
C THR A 64 -14.31 26.46 -2.73
N PRO A 65 -15.63 26.20 -2.64
CA PRO A 65 -16.19 25.77 -1.37
C PRO A 65 -15.39 24.54 -0.95
N THR A 66 -14.69 24.65 0.16
CA THR A 66 -13.86 23.59 0.72
C THR A 66 -14.80 22.50 1.22
N ARG A 67 -15.48 21.79 0.31
CA ARG A 67 -16.14 20.52 0.57
C ARG A 67 -15.03 19.52 0.83
N GLY A 68 -14.48 19.58 2.04
CA GLY A 68 -13.39 18.74 2.47
C GLY A 68 -13.86 17.29 2.54
N LEU A 69 -12.97 16.37 2.17
CA LEU A 69 -13.20 14.96 2.46
C LEU A 69 -13.13 14.77 3.98
N VAL A 70 -14.16 14.15 4.55
CA VAL A 70 -14.20 13.78 5.96
C VAL A 70 -13.84 12.30 6.09
N SER A 71 -12.87 11.97 6.95
CA SER A 71 -12.54 10.57 7.24
C SER A 71 -13.68 9.94 8.03
N LEU A 72 -14.21 8.82 7.52
CA LEU A 72 -15.26 8.04 8.16
C LEU A 72 -14.76 6.62 8.42
N SER A 73 -14.88 6.16 9.67
CA SER A 73 -14.56 4.79 10.08
C SER A 73 -15.83 3.99 10.30
N VAL A 74 -16.06 2.96 9.50
CA VAL A 74 -17.25 2.08 9.58
C VAL A 74 -16.82 0.63 9.71
N ARG A 75 -17.50 -0.13 10.57
CA ARG A 75 -17.34 -1.58 10.64
C ARG A 75 -18.31 -2.24 9.66
N VAL A 76 -17.80 -3.16 8.86
CA VAL A 76 -18.59 -3.92 7.88
C VAL A 76 -18.42 -5.41 8.11
N GLN A 77 -19.36 -6.21 7.61
CA GLN A 77 -19.24 -7.66 7.63
C GLN A 77 -18.08 -8.12 6.75
N SER A 78 -17.39 -9.20 7.15
CA SER A 78 -16.24 -9.75 6.43
C SER A 78 -16.57 -10.06 4.97
N LYS A 79 -17.69 -10.74 4.73
CA LYS A 79 -18.17 -11.07 3.38
C LYS A 79 -18.34 -9.83 2.49
N LEU A 80 -18.80 -8.72 3.04
CA LEU A 80 -18.94 -7.46 2.31
C LEU A 80 -17.57 -6.86 1.99
N ALA A 81 -16.63 -6.89 2.92
CA ALA A 81 -15.27 -6.41 2.70
C ALA A 81 -14.57 -7.18 1.57
N ASP A 82 -14.68 -8.51 1.55
CA ASP A 82 -14.12 -9.37 0.51
C ASP A 82 -14.72 -9.06 -0.87
N HIS A 83 -16.04 -8.89 -0.92
CA HIS A 83 -16.75 -8.52 -2.15
C HIS A 83 -16.34 -7.14 -2.66
N LEU A 84 -16.25 -6.14 -1.78
CA LEU A 84 -15.82 -4.78 -2.14
C LEU A 84 -14.39 -4.79 -2.69
N LEU A 85 -13.48 -5.53 -2.07
CA LEU A 85 -12.11 -5.68 -2.55
C LEU A 85 -12.07 -6.31 -3.95
N LYS A 86 -12.78 -7.42 -4.16
CA LYS A 86 -12.87 -8.10 -5.46
C LYS A 86 -13.42 -7.19 -6.55
N VAL A 87 -14.49 -6.44 -6.25
CA VAL A 87 -15.12 -5.52 -7.21
C VAL A 87 -14.18 -4.36 -7.54
N ALA A 88 -13.54 -3.75 -6.54
CA ALA A 88 -12.59 -2.66 -6.75
C ALA A 88 -11.43 -3.10 -7.66
N PHE A 89 -10.85 -4.27 -7.42
CA PHE A 89 -9.81 -4.83 -8.29
C PHE A 89 -10.29 -5.09 -9.71
N GLY A 90 -11.45 -5.73 -9.87
CA GLY A 90 -12.03 -6.00 -11.18
C GLY A 90 -12.27 -4.73 -12.00
N ARG A 91 -12.85 -3.70 -11.36
CA ARG A 91 -13.13 -2.40 -11.99
C ARG A 91 -11.85 -1.63 -12.30
N LYS A 92 -10.85 -1.69 -11.42
CA LYS A 92 -9.53 -1.09 -11.66
C LYS A 92 -8.83 -1.74 -12.86
N LEU A 93 -8.92 -3.06 -13.02
CA LEU A 93 -8.37 -3.77 -14.18
C LEU A 93 -9.10 -3.39 -15.48
N GLN A 94 -10.42 -3.24 -15.41
CA GLN A 94 -11.26 -2.80 -16.54
C GLN A 94 -11.20 -1.29 -16.81
N ARG A 95 -10.53 -0.52 -15.94
CA ARG A 95 -10.46 0.96 -15.98
C ARG A 95 -11.84 1.64 -15.98
N THR A 96 -12.80 1.02 -15.31
CA THR A 96 -14.18 1.53 -15.18
C THR A 96 -14.35 2.18 -13.82
N ALA A 97 -14.68 3.47 -13.78
CA ALA A 97 -15.03 4.13 -12.52
C ALA A 97 -16.37 3.60 -11.98
N PRO A 98 -16.57 3.57 -10.65
CA PRO A 98 -15.60 3.80 -9.57
C PRO A 98 -14.60 2.65 -9.44
N PHE A 99 -13.32 2.95 -9.17
CA PHE A 99 -12.24 1.94 -9.15
C PHE A 99 -11.60 1.71 -7.77
N THR A 100 -11.83 2.57 -6.78
CA THR A 100 -11.39 2.34 -5.40
C THR A 100 -12.52 1.86 -4.51
N GLN A 101 -12.20 1.19 -3.40
CA GLN A 101 -13.20 0.82 -2.39
C GLN A 101 -13.91 2.06 -1.84
N GLN A 102 -13.18 3.16 -1.61
CA GLN A 102 -13.75 4.41 -1.14
C GLN A 102 -14.78 4.95 -2.13
N ASP A 103 -14.44 5.05 -3.42
CA ASP A 103 -15.36 5.57 -4.44
C ASP A 103 -16.61 4.71 -4.56
N ILE A 104 -16.44 3.38 -4.56
CA ILE A 104 -17.57 2.44 -4.62
C ILE A 104 -18.49 2.63 -3.41
N VAL A 105 -17.93 2.78 -2.20
CA VAL A 105 -18.70 3.00 -0.99
C VAL A 105 -19.39 4.37 -1.03
N THR A 106 -18.69 5.42 -1.44
CA THR A 106 -19.25 6.76 -1.57
C THR A 106 -20.43 6.77 -2.55
N GLU A 107 -20.27 6.18 -3.73
CA GLU A 107 -21.35 6.11 -4.73
C GLU A 107 -22.53 5.27 -4.22
N ALA A 108 -22.27 4.13 -3.56
CA ALA A 108 -23.32 3.28 -3.00
C ALA A 108 -24.13 4.01 -1.92
N VAL A 109 -23.46 4.77 -1.05
CA VAL A 109 -24.12 5.58 0.00
C VAL A 109 -24.92 6.72 -0.63
N LEU A 110 -24.38 7.42 -1.62
CA LEU A 110 -25.09 8.47 -2.34
C LEU A 110 -26.36 7.92 -3.02
N GLN A 111 -26.26 6.80 -3.73
CA GLN A 111 -27.40 6.15 -4.35
C GLN A 111 -28.44 5.68 -3.32
N TRP A 112 -28.01 5.18 -2.17
CA TRP A 112 -28.92 4.79 -1.10
C TRP A 112 -29.64 6.01 -0.52
N LEU A 113 -28.94 7.11 -0.25
CA LEU A 113 -29.54 8.35 0.25
C LEU A 113 -30.58 8.91 -0.72
N ASP A 114 -30.23 8.98 -2.01
CA ASP A 114 -31.11 9.45 -3.08
C ASP A 114 -32.41 8.63 -3.15
N ARG A 115 -32.29 7.30 -3.19
CA ARG A 115 -33.45 6.38 -3.24
C ARG A 115 -34.37 6.46 -2.03
N ASN A 116 -33.87 6.94 -0.88
CA ASN A 116 -34.64 7.06 0.34
C ASN A 116 -35.11 8.50 0.62
N GLY A 117 -34.91 9.44 -0.33
CA GLY A 117 -35.34 10.83 -0.16
C GLY A 117 -34.45 11.63 0.80
N TYR A 118 -33.25 11.15 1.11
CA TYR A 118 -32.24 11.85 1.90
C TYR A 118 -31.18 12.50 1.01
N ALA A 119 -31.44 12.66 -0.29
CA ALA A 119 -30.55 13.40 -1.18
C ALA A 119 -30.32 14.81 -0.62
N PHE A 120 -29.08 15.27 -0.67
CA PHE A 120 -28.77 16.66 -0.34
C PHE A 120 -29.52 17.55 -1.33
N GLY A 121 -30.56 18.25 -0.85
CA GLY A 121 -31.22 19.28 -1.65
C GLY A 121 -30.18 20.33 -2.03
N GLU A 122 -30.15 20.72 -3.31
CA GLU A 122 -29.42 21.91 -3.72
C GLU A 122 -30.20 23.12 -3.16
N GLU A 123 -29.83 23.57 -1.96
CA GLU A 123 -30.19 24.91 -1.46
C GLU A 123 -29.44 26.00 -2.23
#